data_AF-A0A5F8H5S4-F1
#
_entry.id   AF-A0A5F8H5S4-F1
#
_cell.length_a   1.000
_cell.length_b   1.000
_cell.length_c   1.000
_cell.angle_alpha   90.00
_cell.angle_beta   90.00
_cell.angle_gamma   90.00
#
_symmetry.space_group_name_H-M   'P 1'
#
loop_
_entity.id
_entity.type
_entity.pdbx_description
1 polymer ?
#
loop_
_entity_poly.entity_id
_entity_poly.type
_entity_poly.pdbx_seq_one_letter_code
_entity_poly.pdbx_strand_id
1 'polypeptide(L)'
;MSQNSMAEDEMADVIVTELQSWKKTSHRPRRLDKYRPSVYWTDKIPEDTTLSVTCPIVTPRLEELSRPKRFYSTYYNECRSTPIWPISRASLEAKATSRLKVLAHPKLRSNIWVVDPTKIQVSKAARMAEPRPRTLELAAPKTKSVTSSELFFINKPKQHPPDLTRIYHLAMPKVTSNNYVYDKPPSWIISQETKNAVPTSRILYLAKPRERIDCNEGHDPYCISMAAMKAEPSPRIYELAVPKRVTRKF
;
A
#
# COMPACT_ATOMS: atom_id res chain seq x y z
N MET A 1 5.83 73.76 -15.54
CA MET A 1 5.13 72.54 -15.99
C MET A 1 4.83 71.74 -14.74
N SER A 2 3.59 71.84 -14.29
CA SER A 2 3.10 71.31 -13.01
C SER A 2 2.10 70.21 -13.32
N GLN A 3 2.57 68.97 -13.41
CA GLN A 3 1.73 67.77 -13.48
C GLN A 3 2.53 66.63 -12.86
N ASN A 4 2.12 66.18 -11.65
CA ASN A 4 2.28 64.82 -11.10
C ASN A 4 2.14 64.84 -9.56
N SER A 5 1.01 65.33 -9.04
CA SER A 5 0.70 65.22 -7.60
C SER A 5 -0.76 64.84 -7.33
N MET A 6 -1.47 64.27 -8.31
CA MET A 6 -2.88 63.87 -8.18
C MET A 6 -3.11 62.36 -8.31
N ALA A 7 -2.07 61.56 -8.61
CA ALA A 7 -2.24 60.12 -8.87
C ALA A 7 -2.04 59.24 -7.63
N GLU A 8 -1.42 59.74 -6.57
CA GLU A 8 -1.17 58.93 -5.35
C GLU A 8 -2.33 58.98 -4.35
N ASP A 9 -3.10 60.09 -4.33
CA ASP A 9 -4.26 60.23 -3.43
C ASP A 9 -5.48 59.40 -3.89
N GLU A 10 -5.69 59.22 -5.19
CA GLU A 10 -6.79 58.37 -5.69
C GLU A 10 -6.57 56.87 -5.40
N MET A 11 -5.32 56.41 -5.32
CA MET A 11 -5.01 55.00 -5.07
C MET A 11 -5.28 54.60 -3.61
N ALA A 12 -5.09 55.53 -2.67
CA ALA A 12 -5.37 55.28 -1.25
C ALA A 12 -6.87 55.14 -0.96
N ASP A 13 -7.71 55.94 -1.63
CA ASP A 13 -9.16 55.89 -1.47
C ASP A 13 -9.80 54.62 -2.06
N VAL A 14 -9.21 54.03 -3.10
CA VAL A 14 -9.66 52.73 -3.65
C VAL A 14 -9.39 51.59 -2.66
N ILE A 15 -8.23 51.59 -1.99
CA ILE A 15 -7.86 50.54 -1.03
C ILE A 15 -8.74 50.60 0.23
N VAL A 16 -9.06 51.81 0.70
CA VAL A 16 -9.93 52.01 1.88
C VAL A 16 -11.38 51.63 1.57
N THR A 17 -11.88 51.90 0.35
CA THR A 17 -13.23 51.51 -0.07
C THR A 17 -13.39 50.00 -0.29
N GLU A 18 -12.37 49.30 -0.80
CA GLU A 18 -12.37 47.83 -0.89
C GLU A 18 -12.41 47.16 0.49
N LEU A 19 -11.62 47.64 1.46
CA LEU A 19 -11.61 47.10 2.83
C LEU A 19 -12.92 47.32 3.59
N GLN A 20 -13.66 48.39 3.29
CA GLN A 20 -14.99 48.62 3.86
C GLN A 20 -16.08 47.76 3.20
N SER A 21 -15.92 47.37 1.93
CA SER A 21 -16.87 46.52 1.21
C SER A 21 -16.88 45.07 1.72
N TRP A 22 -15.74 44.57 2.21
CA TRP A 22 -15.62 43.20 2.71
C TRP A 22 -16.33 42.96 4.05
N LYS A 23 -16.66 44.02 4.81
CA LYS A 23 -17.37 43.90 6.10
C LYS A 23 -18.89 43.77 5.98
N LYS A 24 -19.48 43.85 4.77
CA LYS A 24 -20.94 43.87 4.56
C LYS A 24 -21.51 42.65 3.81
N THR A 25 -20.86 41.49 3.87
CA THR A 25 -21.54 40.22 3.56
C THR A 25 -21.89 39.47 4.84
N SER A 26 -22.92 39.95 5.54
CA SER A 26 -23.63 39.13 6.52
C SER A 26 -24.19 37.90 5.82
N HIS A 27 -23.43 36.81 5.87
CA HIS A 27 -23.96 35.50 5.57
C HIS A 27 -25.10 35.26 6.55
N ARG A 28 -26.33 35.28 6.05
CA ARG A 28 -27.47 34.72 6.79
C ARG A 28 -27.05 33.32 7.24
N PRO A 29 -27.20 32.93 8.52
CA PRO A 29 -26.94 31.55 8.88
C PRO A 29 -27.97 30.69 8.15
N ARG A 30 -27.53 30.02 7.09
CA ARG A 30 -28.29 28.89 6.54
C ARG A 30 -28.47 27.93 7.71
N ARG A 31 -29.72 27.56 7.98
CA ARG A 31 -30.09 26.50 8.93
C ARG A 31 -29.07 25.38 8.80
N LEU A 32 -28.26 25.17 9.83
CA LEU A 32 -27.31 24.07 9.87
C LEU A 32 -28.10 22.76 9.77
N ASP A 33 -27.86 22.03 8.68
CA ASP A 33 -28.25 20.65 8.53
C ASP A 33 -27.61 19.82 9.65
N LYS A 34 -28.46 19.22 10.48
CA LYS A 34 -28.13 18.58 11.76
C LYS A 34 -27.33 17.26 11.68
N TYR A 35 -26.72 16.89 10.57
CA TYR A 35 -26.07 15.56 10.47
C TYR A 35 -24.83 15.52 9.60
N ARG A 36 -23.74 16.12 10.08
CA ARG A 36 -22.37 15.66 9.76
C ARG A 36 -21.48 15.98 10.96
N PRO A 37 -20.96 14.98 11.70
CA PRO A 37 -19.77 15.22 12.49
C PRO A 37 -18.63 15.37 11.48
N SER A 38 -18.25 16.61 11.19
CA SER A 38 -16.95 16.89 10.59
C SER A 38 -15.90 16.29 11.53
N VAL A 39 -15.16 15.30 11.03
CA VAL A 39 -13.90 14.89 11.63
C VAL A 39 -12.98 16.09 11.50
N TYR A 40 -12.91 16.90 12.55
CA TYR A 40 -12.12 18.11 12.55
C TYR A 40 -10.65 17.72 12.41
N TRP A 41 -10.02 18.20 11.34
CA TRP A 41 -8.64 18.64 11.46
C TRP A 41 -8.68 19.80 12.45
N THR A 42 -8.33 19.53 13.70
CA THR A 42 -8.16 20.61 14.67
C THR A 42 -6.72 21.08 14.52
N ASP A 43 -6.53 22.32 14.05
CA ASP A 43 -5.22 22.99 13.98
C ASP A 43 -4.58 23.21 15.38
N LYS A 44 -5.22 22.72 16.44
CA LYS A 44 -4.76 22.81 17.83
C LYS A 44 -5.03 21.49 18.52
N ILE A 45 -3.96 20.81 18.91
CA ILE A 45 -4.02 19.63 19.79
C ILE A 45 -4.56 20.11 21.14
N PRO A 46 -5.61 19.50 21.70
CA PRO A 46 -6.06 19.84 23.05
C PRO A 46 -4.97 19.44 24.06
N GLU A 47 -4.68 20.35 25.00
CA GLU A 47 -3.61 20.18 25.98
C GLU A 47 -3.81 18.93 26.85
N ASP A 48 -2.68 18.33 27.22
CA ASP A 48 -2.51 17.04 27.87
C ASP A 48 -3.46 16.78 29.04
N THR A 49 -4.53 16.01 28.78
CA THR A 49 -5.43 15.50 29.81
C THR A 49 -4.89 14.15 30.32
N THR A 50 -3.75 14.18 31.01
CA THR A 50 -2.97 12.99 31.42
C THR A 50 -3.51 12.19 32.61
N LEU A 51 -4.73 12.45 33.11
CA LEU A 51 -5.22 11.80 34.34
C LEU A 51 -6.66 11.25 34.32
N SER A 52 -7.39 11.33 33.21
CA SER A 52 -8.65 10.58 33.08
C SER A 52 -8.50 9.53 31.99
N VAL A 53 -8.39 8.27 32.38
CA VAL A 53 -8.51 7.14 31.44
C VAL A 53 -9.90 7.24 30.81
N THR A 54 -9.97 7.76 29.58
CA THR A 54 -11.20 7.80 28.80
C THR A 54 -11.58 6.36 28.49
N CYS A 55 -12.49 5.77 29.26
CA CYS A 55 -13.06 4.48 28.93
C CYS A 55 -13.72 4.60 27.54
N PRO A 56 -13.25 3.88 26.51
CA PRO A 56 -13.88 3.95 25.20
C PRO A 56 -15.25 3.29 25.31
N ILE A 57 -16.30 4.10 25.47
CA ILE A 57 -17.68 3.64 25.36
C ILE A 57 -17.91 3.33 23.89
N VAL A 58 -17.82 2.05 23.55
CA VAL A 58 -18.14 1.56 22.21
C VAL A 58 -19.63 1.78 21.99
N THR A 59 -19.98 2.64 21.04
CA THR A 59 -21.38 2.82 20.67
C THR A 59 -21.94 1.51 20.07
N PRO A 60 -23.24 1.21 20.21
CA PRO A 60 -23.84 -0.01 19.66
C PRO A 60 -23.55 -0.20 18.17
N ARG A 61 -23.50 0.91 17.41
CA ARG A 61 -23.15 0.89 15.99
C ARG A 61 -21.69 0.52 15.71
N LEU A 62 -20.76 0.95 16.57
CA LEU A 62 -19.35 0.62 16.43
C LEU A 62 -19.12 -0.86 16.79
N GLU A 63 -19.86 -1.37 17.77
CA GLU A 63 -19.91 -2.81 18.06
C GLU A 63 -20.42 -3.61 16.84
N GLU A 64 -21.51 -3.17 16.20
CA GLU A 64 -22.00 -3.79 14.96
C GLU A 64 -20.98 -3.77 13.82
N LEU A 65 -20.23 -2.68 13.66
CA LEU A 65 -19.20 -2.55 12.62
C LEU A 65 -17.93 -3.35 12.93
N SER A 66 -17.63 -3.57 14.21
CA SER A 66 -16.52 -4.43 14.65
C SER A 66 -16.78 -5.90 14.40
N ARG A 67 -18.06 -6.30 14.28
CA ARG A 67 -18.41 -7.69 13.90
C ARG A 67 -17.93 -7.94 12.47
N PRO A 68 -17.29 -9.10 12.21
CA PRO A 68 -16.89 -9.46 10.85
C PRO A 68 -18.13 -9.42 9.96
N LYS A 69 -17.99 -8.84 8.75
CA LYS A 69 -19.08 -8.77 7.77
C LYS A 69 -19.69 -10.16 7.61
N ARG A 70 -20.94 -10.31 8.04
CA ARG A 70 -21.69 -11.57 7.88
C ARG A 70 -21.76 -11.85 6.38
N PHE A 71 -21.25 -13.00 5.97
CA PHE A 71 -21.40 -13.48 4.61
C PHE A 71 -22.90 -13.75 4.39
N TYR A 72 -23.60 -12.79 3.79
CA TYR A 72 -24.95 -13.03 3.30
C TYR A 72 -24.86 -14.00 2.12
N SER A 73 -24.97 -15.29 2.44
CA SER A 73 -25.03 -16.40 1.47
C SER A 73 -26.02 -16.10 0.34
N THR A 74 -27.16 -15.49 0.68
CA THR A 74 -28.22 -15.16 -0.28
C THR A 74 -27.83 -14.10 -1.31
N TYR A 75 -26.98 -13.11 -0.95
CA TYR A 75 -26.63 -12.02 -1.87
C TYR A 75 -25.54 -12.41 -2.89
N TYR A 76 -24.66 -13.35 -2.53
CA TYR A 76 -23.61 -13.82 -3.45
C TYR A 76 -24.07 -14.90 -4.42
N ASN A 77 -25.09 -15.70 -4.06
CA ASN A 77 -25.53 -16.82 -4.87
C ASN A 77 -26.37 -16.39 -6.09
N GLU A 78 -27.11 -15.28 -6.01
CA GLU A 78 -27.92 -14.80 -7.14
C GLU A 78 -27.09 -14.09 -8.22
N CYS A 79 -25.98 -13.44 -7.86
CA CYS A 79 -25.08 -12.78 -8.82
C CYS A 79 -23.91 -13.67 -9.30
N ARG A 80 -23.73 -14.85 -8.71
CA ARG A 80 -22.77 -15.87 -9.16
C ARG A 80 -23.47 -17.21 -9.35
N SER A 81 -24.25 -17.32 -10.41
CA SER A 81 -24.70 -18.59 -10.93
C SER A 81 -23.49 -19.38 -11.45
N THR A 82 -22.94 -20.24 -10.58
CA THR A 82 -21.78 -21.13 -10.80
C THR A 82 -20.41 -20.45 -10.98
N PRO A 83 -19.30 -21.08 -10.55
CA PRO A 83 -17.94 -20.60 -10.87
C PRO A 83 -17.57 -20.76 -12.35
N ILE A 84 -18.48 -21.32 -13.16
CA ILE A 84 -18.30 -21.60 -14.58
C ILE A 84 -19.09 -20.54 -15.35
N TRP A 85 -18.37 -19.57 -15.91
CA TRP A 85 -19.00 -18.57 -16.78
C TRP A 85 -19.52 -19.27 -18.05
N PRO A 86 -20.79 -19.06 -18.46
CA PRO A 86 -21.32 -19.66 -19.68
C PRO A 86 -20.55 -19.09 -20.88
N ILE A 87 -19.81 -19.96 -21.56
CA ILE A 87 -19.05 -19.60 -22.76
C ILE A 87 -20.03 -19.56 -23.94
N SER A 88 -19.95 -18.51 -24.77
CA SER A 88 -20.79 -18.40 -25.96
C SER A 88 -20.49 -19.53 -26.97
N ARG A 89 -21.50 -20.00 -27.72
CA ARG A 89 -21.28 -21.01 -28.78
C ARG A 89 -20.23 -20.56 -29.81
N ALA A 90 -20.23 -19.28 -30.16
CA ALA A 90 -19.24 -18.69 -31.05
C ALA A 90 -17.80 -18.83 -30.52
N SER A 91 -17.61 -18.74 -29.20
CA SER A 91 -16.29 -18.94 -28.57
C SER A 91 -15.86 -20.40 -28.55
N LEU A 92 -16.79 -21.35 -28.44
CA LEU A 92 -16.50 -22.79 -28.49
C LEU A 92 -16.18 -23.26 -29.93
N GLU A 93 -16.83 -22.66 -30.92
CA GLU A 93 -16.64 -23.00 -32.34
C GLU A 93 -15.50 -22.19 -33.00
N ALA A 94 -14.94 -21.21 -32.29
CA ALA A 94 -13.88 -20.35 -32.81
C ALA A 94 -12.62 -21.15 -33.16
N LYS A 95 -12.25 -21.14 -34.45
CA LYS A 95 -11.02 -21.75 -34.95
C LYS A 95 -9.87 -20.73 -34.90
N ALA A 96 -8.70 -21.15 -34.43
CA ALA A 96 -7.52 -20.31 -34.41
C ALA A 96 -7.12 -19.86 -35.82
N THR A 97 -6.86 -18.56 -35.99
CA THR A 97 -6.36 -18.00 -37.26
C THR A 97 -4.95 -18.51 -37.56
N SER A 98 -4.54 -18.46 -38.83
CA SER A 98 -3.20 -18.87 -39.27
C SER A 98 -2.10 -18.16 -38.46
N ARG A 99 -2.25 -16.84 -38.24
CA ARG A 99 -1.35 -16.04 -37.39
C ARG A 99 -1.31 -16.53 -35.94
N LEU A 100 -2.46 -16.82 -35.33
CA LEU A 100 -2.50 -17.34 -33.96
C LEU A 100 -1.83 -18.71 -33.86
N LYS A 101 -1.99 -19.58 -34.86
CA LYS A 101 -1.27 -20.86 -34.93
C LYS A 101 0.24 -20.63 -34.96
N VAL A 102 0.75 -19.71 -35.78
CA VAL A 102 2.18 -19.37 -35.82
C VAL A 102 2.67 -18.83 -34.47
N LEU A 103 1.91 -17.95 -33.82
CA LEU A 103 2.27 -17.39 -32.52
C LEU A 103 2.18 -18.40 -31.37
N ALA A 104 1.30 -19.40 -31.48
CA ALA A 104 1.17 -20.48 -30.51
C ALA A 104 2.33 -21.47 -30.57
N HIS A 105 3.10 -21.52 -31.68
CA HIS A 105 4.34 -22.29 -31.69
C HIS A 105 5.31 -21.65 -30.69
N PRO A 106 5.86 -22.43 -29.74
CA PRO A 106 6.80 -21.90 -28.77
C PRO A 106 8.00 -21.33 -29.53
N LYS A 107 8.39 -20.10 -29.20
CA LYS A 107 9.62 -19.52 -29.76
C LYS A 107 10.78 -20.41 -29.34
N LEU A 108 11.50 -20.97 -30.31
CA LEU A 108 12.79 -21.61 -30.09
C LEU A 108 13.76 -20.54 -29.61
N ARG A 109 13.86 -20.36 -28.29
CA ARG A 109 14.99 -19.66 -27.68
C ARG A 109 16.19 -20.57 -27.88
N SER A 110 17.32 -20.05 -28.35
CA SER A 110 18.57 -20.78 -28.21
C SER A 110 18.76 -21.04 -26.72
N ASN A 111 18.79 -22.31 -26.34
CA ASN A 111 18.76 -22.73 -24.96
C ASN A 111 20.13 -22.48 -24.31
N ILE A 112 20.50 -21.23 -24.08
CA ILE A 112 21.71 -20.89 -23.31
C ILE A 112 21.69 -21.53 -21.91
N TRP A 113 20.50 -21.92 -21.42
CA TRP A 113 20.25 -22.52 -20.12
C TRP A 113 20.01 -24.03 -20.14
N VAL A 114 19.92 -24.68 -21.31
CA VAL A 114 19.95 -26.14 -21.38
C VAL A 114 21.41 -26.53 -21.42
N VAL A 115 21.95 -26.84 -20.24
CA VAL A 115 23.28 -27.43 -20.14
C VAL A 115 23.20 -28.81 -20.76
N ASP A 116 24.04 -29.09 -21.76
CA ASP A 116 24.11 -30.42 -22.35
C ASP A 116 24.37 -31.44 -21.22
N PRO A 117 23.57 -32.51 -21.09
CA PRO A 117 23.76 -33.50 -20.04
C PRO A 117 25.13 -34.20 -20.14
N THR A 118 25.76 -34.15 -21.31
CA THR A 118 27.14 -34.63 -21.55
C THR A 118 28.21 -33.74 -20.89
N LYS A 119 27.90 -32.49 -20.59
CA LYS A 119 28.82 -31.55 -19.89
C LYS A 119 28.72 -31.68 -18.37
N ILE A 120 27.62 -32.21 -17.83
CA ILE A 120 27.44 -32.44 -16.39
C ILE A 120 27.99 -33.83 -16.04
N GLN A 121 29.31 -33.94 -15.94
CA GLN A 121 29.97 -35.17 -15.51
C GLN A 121 29.87 -35.30 -13.98
N VAL A 122 28.98 -36.18 -13.51
CA VAL A 122 28.83 -36.50 -12.09
C VAL A 122 29.82 -37.62 -11.72
N SER A 123 30.43 -37.54 -10.54
CA SER A 123 31.37 -38.57 -10.08
C SER A 123 30.69 -39.95 -9.95
N LYS A 124 31.47 -41.03 -10.11
CA LYS A 124 30.95 -42.41 -9.97
C LYS A 124 30.31 -42.63 -8.60
N ALA A 125 30.88 -42.06 -7.54
CA ALA A 125 30.34 -42.12 -6.18
C ALA A 125 28.97 -41.46 -6.07
N ALA A 126 28.79 -40.26 -6.64
CA ALA A 126 27.50 -39.56 -6.60
C ALA A 126 26.43 -40.26 -7.45
N ARG A 127 26.81 -40.92 -8.55
CA ARG A 127 25.89 -41.74 -9.37
C ARG A 127 25.45 -43.03 -8.67
N MET A 128 26.30 -43.59 -7.81
CA MET A 128 26.02 -44.81 -7.04
C MET A 128 25.48 -44.55 -5.63
N ALA A 129 25.30 -43.28 -5.24
CA ALA A 129 24.86 -42.93 -3.90
C ALA A 129 23.37 -43.24 -3.73
N GLU A 130 23.05 -44.12 -2.79
CA GLU A 130 21.67 -44.42 -2.43
C GLU A 130 21.10 -43.34 -1.47
N PRO A 131 19.89 -42.83 -1.74
CA PRO A 131 19.26 -41.85 -0.87
C PRO A 131 18.86 -42.49 0.47
N ARG A 132 19.00 -41.72 1.56
CA ARG A 132 18.51 -42.12 2.89
C ARG A 132 16.99 -42.27 2.87
N PRO A 133 16.40 -43.13 3.73
CA PRO A 133 14.95 -43.34 3.80
C PRO A 133 14.18 -42.03 4.01
N ARG A 134 14.67 -41.15 4.90
CA ARG A 134 14.11 -39.81 5.10
C ARG A 134 14.10 -38.94 3.83
N THR A 135 15.12 -39.05 2.98
CA THR A 135 15.18 -38.31 1.71
C THR A 135 14.13 -38.81 0.75
N LEU A 136 13.88 -40.13 0.73
CA LEU A 136 12.80 -40.74 -0.06
C LEU A 136 11.42 -40.30 0.45
N GLU A 137 11.21 -40.27 1.76
CA GLU A 137 9.96 -39.77 2.38
C GLU A 137 9.68 -38.31 2.03
N LEU A 138 10.72 -37.46 1.99
CA LEU A 138 10.59 -36.05 1.64
C LEU A 138 10.40 -35.83 0.13
N ALA A 139 11.01 -36.68 -0.70
CA ALA A 139 10.86 -36.66 -2.14
C ALA A 139 9.48 -37.18 -2.58
N ALA A 140 8.82 -38.00 -1.76
CA ALA A 140 7.47 -38.45 -2.03
C ALA A 140 6.52 -37.25 -2.15
N PRO A 141 5.75 -37.15 -3.26
CA PRO A 141 4.81 -36.06 -3.42
C PRO A 141 3.79 -36.14 -2.30
N LYS A 142 3.64 -35.06 -1.53
CA LYS A 142 2.57 -34.98 -0.52
C LYS A 142 1.25 -34.99 -1.26
N THR A 143 0.52 -36.10 -1.20
CA THR A 143 -0.87 -36.23 -1.63
C THR A 143 -1.76 -35.45 -0.66
N LYS A 144 -1.61 -34.13 -0.68
CA LYS A 144 -2.53 -33.29 0.07
C LYS A 144 -3.85 -33.32 -0.69
N SER A 145 -4.78 -34.19 -0.30
CA SER A 145 -6.19 -34.03 -0.63
C SER A 145 -6.73 -32.84 0.16
N VAL A 146 -6.22 -31.66 -0.18
CA VAL A 146 -6.62 -30.41 0.46
C VAL A 146 -8.03 -30.12 -0.01
N THR A 147 -9.01 -30.54 0.77
CA THR A 147 -10.26 -29.80 0.79
C THR A 147 -9.90 -28.39 1.23
N SER A 148 -10.35 -27.38 0.49
CA SER A 148 -10.02 -25.96 0.73
C SER A 148 -10.25 -25.52 2.19
N SER A 149 -11.12 -26.21 2.92
CA SER A 149 -11.34 -26.07 4.36
C SER A 149 -10.10 -26.35 5.23
N GLU A 150 -9.23 -27.30 4.87
CA GLU A 150 -8.03 -27.63 5.67
C GLU A 150 -6.95 -26.54 5.61
N LEU A 151 -6.81 -25.80 4.50
CA LEU A 151 -5.82 -24.72 4.42
C LEU A 151 -6.06 -23.61 5.44
N PHE A 152 -7.32 -23.38 5.83
CA PHE A 152 -7.67 -22.41 6.86
C PHE A 152 -7.33 -22.90 8.28
N PHE A 153 -7.23 -24.22 8.49
CA PHE A 153 -6.86 -24.79 9.79
C PHE A 153 -5.35 -24.96 10.00
N ILE A 154 -4.53 -24.87 8.95
CA ILE A 154 -3.07 -25.02 9.05
C ILE A 154 -2.41 -23.77 9.66
N ASN A 155 -3.09 -22.62 9.64
CA ASN A 155 -2.65 -21.39 10.30
C ASN A 155 -3.15 -21.29 11.75
N LYS A 156 -3.33 -22.42 12.45
CA LYS A 156 -3.41 -22.36 13.92
C LYS A 156 -2.03 -21.93 14.42
N PRO A 157 -1.90 -20.81 15.15
CA PRO A 157 -0.67 -20.55 15.87
C PRO A 157 -0.38 -21.78 16.73
N LYS A 158 0.87 -22.27 16.70
CA LYS A 158 1.27 -23.43 17.49
C LYS A 158 0.75 -23.22 18.91
N GLN A 159 -0.16 -24.08 19.36
CA GLN A 159 -0.81 -23.98 20.68
C GLN A 159 0.17 -24.19 21.84
N HIS A 160 1.39 -24.61 21.53
CA HIS A 160 2.44 -24.71 22.52
C HIS A 160 3.05 -23.33 22.74
N PRO A 161 3.01 -22.76 23.96
CA PRO A 161 3.84 -21.61 24.28
C PRO A 161 5.27 -21.98 23.86
N PRO A 162 5.96 -21.08 23.15
CA PRO A 162 7.31 -21.39 22.70
C PRO A 162 8.11 -21.72 23.95
N ASP A 163 8.80 -22.87 23.93
CA ASP A 163 9.53 -23.38 25.09
C ASP A 163 10.48 -22.29 25.59
N LEU A 164 10.04 -21.59 26.64
CA LEU A 164 10.70 -20.40 27.15
C LEU A 164 12.10 -20.76 27.67
N THR A 165 12.26 -22.01 28.13
CA THR A 165 13.55 -22.54 28.57
C THR A 165 14.53 -22.60 27.41
N ARG A 166 14.09 -23.12 26.27
CA ARG A 166 14.91 -23.19 25.05
C ARG A 166 15.22 -21.81 24.50
N ILE A 167 14.24 -20.90 24.45
CA ILE A 167 14.49 -19.53 23.99
C ILE A 167 15.51 -18.84 24.90
N TYR A 168 15.35 -18.98 26.21
CA TYR A 168 16.28 -18.42 27.19
C TYR A 168 17.69 -18.97 26.96
N HIS A 169 17.85 -20.29 26.82
CA HIS A 169 19.14 -20.92 26.52
C HIS A 169 19.75 -20.49 25.19
N LEU A 170 18.94 -20.21 24.17
CA LEU A 170 19.40 -19.71 22.86
C LEU A 170 19.75 -18.22 22.88
N ALA A 171 19.09 -17.45 23.75
CA ALA A 171 19.38 -16.03 23.95
C ALA A 171 20.63 -15.82 24.81
N MET A 172 20.99 -16.79 25.66
CA MET A 172 22.24 -16.76 26.39
C MET A 172 23.44 -16.81 25.41
N PRO A 173 24.47 -15.96 25.60
CA PRO A 173 25.67 -16.03 24.80
C PRO A 173 26.30 -17.41 24.98
N LYS A 174 26.87 -17.96 23.89
CA LYS A 174 27.59 -19.22 23.97
C LYS A 174 28.76 -19.08 24.94
N VAL A 175 28.86 -19.99 25.91
CA VAL A 175 29.99 -20.06 26.83
C VAL A 175 31.23 -20.43 26.02
N THR A 176 32.16 -19.48 25.90
CA THR A 176 33.47 -19.73 25.32
C THR A 176 34.31 -20.57 26.27
N SER A 177 35.12 -21.50 25.76
CA SER A 177 36.04 -22.26 26.62
C SER A 177 37.08 -21.33 27.25
N ASN A 178 37.64 -21.69 28.42
CA ASN A 178 38.67 -20.89 29.08
C ASN A 178 39.90 -20.62 28.19
N ASN A 179 40.13 -21.46 27.18
CA ASN A 179 41.24 -21.35 26.24
C ASN A 179 40.82 -20.76 24.87
N TYR A 180 39.62 -20.18 24.77
CA TYR A 180 39.14 -19.59 23.53
C TYR A 180 39.88 -18.27 23.24
N VAL A 181 40.73 -18.30 22.21
CA VAL A 181 41.42 -17.13 21.68
C VAL A 181 40.75 -16.74 20.37
N TYR A 182 40.34 -15.48 20.22
CA TYR A 182 39.83 -14.98 18.95
C TYR A 182 40.97 -14.92 17.92
N ASP A 183 40.74 -15.43 16.71
CA ASP A 183 41.72 -15.36 15.59
C ASP A 183 42.13 -13.92 15.25
N LYS A 184 41.30 -12.94 15.63
CA LYS A 184 41.55 -11.51 15.48
C LYS A 184 41.14 -10.79 16.77
N PRO A 185 41.91 -9.80 17.25
CA PRO A 185 41.52 -9.02 18.41
C PRO A 185 40.17 -8.31 18.15
N PRO A 186 39.23 -8.31 19.12
CA PRO A 186 37.89 -7.74 18.96
C PRO A 186 37.90 -6.23 18.72
N SER A 187 38.96 -5.54 19.13
CA SER A 187 39.20 -4.14 18.81
C SER A 187 40.05 -4.03 17.55
N TRP A 188 39.47 -3.53 16.45
CA TRP A 188 40.27 -3.02 15.34
C TRP A 188 41.04 -1.79 15.83
N ILE A 189 42.38 -1.86 15.85
CA ILE A 189 43.20 -0.70 16.21
C ILE A 189 43.11 0.30 15.06
N ILE A 190 42.24 1.30 15.20
CA ILE A 190 42.12 2.40 14.24
C ILE A 190 43.31 3.35 14.47
N SER A 191 44.08 3.64 13.42
CA SER A 191 45.20 4.59 13.50
C SER A 191 44.71 5.98 13.86
N GLN A 192 45.56 6.79 14.50
CA GLN A 192 45.18 8.17 14.84
C GLN A 192 44.94 9.02 13.59
N GLU A 193 45.61 8.75 12.46
CA GLU A 193 45.33 9.46 11.20
C GLU A 193 43.92 9.15 10.71
N THR A 194 43.47 7.90 10.87
CA THR A 194 42.12 7.49 10.45
C THR A 194 41.05 8.13 11.34
N LYS A 195 41.32 8.28 12.65
CA LYS A 195 40.40 9.00 13.57
C LYS A 195 40.31 10.49 13.28
N ASN A 196 41.42 11.08 12.84
CA ASN A 196 41.52 12.51 12.55
C ASN A 196 41.26 12.84 11.07
N ALA A 197 40.91 11.84 10.25
CA ALA A 197 40.68 12.02 8.83
C ALA A 197 39.44 12.90 8.58
N VAL A 198 39.64 14.02 7.88
CA VAL A 198 38.56 14.93 7.49
C VAL A 198 38.00 14.47 6.13
N PRO A 199 36.67 14.36 5.98
CA PRO A 199 36.06 13.94 4.71
C PRO A 199 36.36 14.93 3.58
N THR A 200 36.64 14.41 2.39
CA THR A 200 36.83 15.23 1.19
C THR A 200 35.57 16.01 0.84
N SER A 201 35.72 17.15 0.16
CA SER A 201 34.60 17.96 -0.34
C SER A 201 33.55 17.16 -1.11
N ARG A 202 33.98 16.17 -1.92
CA ARG A 202 33.08 15.26 -2.64
C ARG A 202 32.24 14.38 -1.70
N ILE A 203 32.83 13.88 -0.62
CA ILE A 203 32.11 13.05 0.37
C ILE A 203 31.07 13.92 1.08
N LEU A 204 31.44 15.14 1.47
CA LEU A 204 30.50 16.10 2.06
C LEU A 204 29.35 16.45 1.11
N TYR A 205 29.63 16.61 -0.18
CA TYR A 205 28.60 16.85 -1.19
C TYR A 205 27.64 15.66 -1.34
N LEU A 206 28.16 14.44 -1.42
CA LEU A 206 27.35 13.22 -1.55
C LEU A 206 26.58 12.88 -0.26
N ALA A 207 27.08 13.31 0.90
CA ALA A 207 26.42 13.13 2.18
C ALA A 207 25.19 14.04 2.36
N LYS A 208 25.01 15.07 1.52
CA LYS A 208 23.80 15.89 1.57
C LYS A 208 22.58 15.02 1.19
N PRO A 209 21.51 15.04 2.00
CA PRO A 209 20.30 14.31 1.66
C PRO A 209 19.71 14.84 0.36
N ARG A 210 19.24 13.94 -0.50
CA ARG A 210 18.56 14.33 -1.73
C ARG A 210 17.19 14.91 -1.39
N GLU A 211 17.03 16.21 -1.59
CA GLU A 211 15.73 16.88 -1.52
C GLU A 211 14.79 16.24 -2.55
N ARG A 212 13.64 15.77 -2.08
CA ARG A 212 12.55 15.29 -2.93
C ARG A 212 11.46 16.35 -2.85
N ILE A 213 11.17 16.98 -3.98
CA ILE A 213 10.03 17.87 -4.16
C ILE A 213 8.78 16.98 -4.07
N ASP A 214 7.89 17.26 -3.13
CA ASP A 214 6.62 16.55 -3.03
C ASP A 214 5.79 16.78 -4.29
N CYS A 215 5.05 15.77 -4.76
CA CYS A 215 4.29 15.84 -6.02
C CYS A 215 3.18 16.91 -6.04
N ASN A 216 2.96 17.58 -4.90
CA ASN A 216 1.95 18.62 -4.72
C ASN A 216 2.56 20.01 -4.45
N GLU A 217 3.89 20.15 -4.40
CA GLU A 217 4.53 21.46 -4.27
C GLU A 217 4.22 22.31 -5.53
N GLY A 218 3.41 23.36 -5.34
CA GLY A 218 2.95 24.24 -6.41
C GLY A 218 1.60 23.88 -7.04
N HIS A 219 0.87 22.88 -6.53
CA HIS A 219 -0.49 22.59 -6.98
C HIS A 219 -1.52 23.40 -6.20
N ASP A 220 -2.20 24.33 -6.86
CA ASP A 220 -3.37 25.02 -6.30
C ASP A 220 -4.59 24.07 -6.35
N PRO A 221 -5.15 23.62 -5.21
CA PRO A 221 -6.27 22.67 -5.19
C PRO A 221 -7.56 23.23 -5.80
N TYR A 222 -7.63 24.54 -6.03
CA TYR A 222 -8.78 25.19 -6.65
C TYR A 222 -8.58 25.51 -8.14
N CYS A 223 -7.40 25.19 -8.71
CA CYS A 223 -7.18 25.39 -10.12
C CYS A 223 -7.94 24.33 -10.94
N ILE A 224 -8.93 24.78 -11.70
CA ILE A 224 -9.66 23.93 -12.65
C ILE A 224 -8.97 24.06 -14.00
N SER A 225 -8.67 22.93 -14.64
CA SER A 225 -8.06 22.97 -15.97
C SER A 225 -9.03 23.58 -16.99
N MET A 226 -8.49 24.33 -17.96
CA MET A 226 -9.31 24.92 -19.04
C MET A 226 -10.08 23.86 -19.85
N ALA A 227 -9.54 22.65 -19.95
CA ALA A 227 -10.22 21.52 -20.58
C ALA A 227 -11.45 21.08 -19.79
N ALA A 228 -11.37 21.03 -18.46
CA ALA A 228 -12.50 20.71 -17.60
C ALA A 228 -13.59 21.81 -17.64
N MET A 229 -13.20 23.09 -17.71
CA MET A 229 -14.17 24.19 -17.86
C MET A 229 -14.90 24.16 -19.20
N LYS A 230 -14.25 23.69 -20.27
CA LYS A 230 -14.82 23.59 -21.62
C LYS A 230 -15.53 22.27 -21.89
N ALA A 231 -15.46 21.31 -20.96
CA ALA A 231 -16.05 20.00 -21.15
C ALA A 231 -17.58 20.07 -21.01
N GLU A 232 -18.28 19.72 -22.08
CA GLU A 232 -19.74 19.59 -22.04
C GLU A 232 -20.13 18.17 -21.57
N PRO A 233 -21.10 18.05 -20.65
CA PRO A 233 -21.54 16.75 -20.15
C PRO A 233 -22.32 15.99 -21.23
N SER A 234 -22.21 14.66 -21.21
CA SER A 234 -22.92 13.80 -22.17
C SER A 234 -24.44 13.79 -21.91
N PRO A 235 -25.27 13.50 -22.94
CA PRO A 235 -26.73 13.43 -22.80
C PRO A 235 -27.18 12.54 -21.63
N ARG A 236 -26.46 11.43 -21.41
CA ARG A 236 -26.74 10.48 -20.32
C ARG A 236 -26.54 11.09 -18.92
N ILE A 237 -25.58 12.00 -18.76
CA ILE A 237 -25.34 12.69 -17.49
C ILE A 237 -26.53 13.60 -17.16
N TYR A 238 -27.10 14.28 -18.16
CA TYR A 238 -28.32 15.07 -17.98
C TYR A 238 -29.50 14.21 -17.53
N GLU A 239 -29.69 13.03 -18.13
CA GLU A 239 -30.74 12.08 -17.72
C GLU A 239 -30.57 11.62 -16.27
N LEU A 240 -29.33 11.33 -15.85
CA LEU A 240 -29.02 10.88 -14.49
C LEU A 240 -29.13 12.01 -13.46
N ALA A 241 -28.89 13.25 -13.87
CA ALA A 241 -29.03 14.43 -13.02
C ALA A 241 -30.51 14.73 -12.69
N VAL A 242 -31.47 14.14 -13.43
CA VAL A 242 -32.89 14.27 -13.10
C VAL A 242 -33.17 13.55 -11.77
N PRO A 243 -33.65 14.26 -10.73
CA PRO A 243 -33.94 13.64 -9.44
C PRO A 243 -35.08 12.63 -9.58
N LYS A 244 -34.93 11.46 -8.97
CA LYS A 244 -35.98 10.46 -8.92
C LYS A 244 -37.17 10.98 -8.11
N ARG A 245 -38.35 11.04 -8.72
CA ARG A 245 -39.60 11.37 -8.02
C ARG A 245 -39.97 10.21 -7.10
N VAL A 246 -39.77 10.38 -5.80
CA VAL A 246 -40.21 9.41 -4.79
C VAL A 246 -41.68 9.70 -4.47
N THR A 247 -42.60 8.85 -4.90
CA THR A 247 -43.98 8.91 -4.44
C THR A 247 -44.03 8.37 -3.01
N ARG A 248 -44.48 9.20 -2.06
CA ARG A 248 -44.78 8.71 -0.70
C ARG A 248 -46.00 7.80 -0.82
N LYS A 249 -45.82 6.51 -0.55
CA LYS A 249 -46.94 5.59 -0.35
C LYS A 249 -47.61 5.99 0.95
N PHE A 250 -48.87 6.45 0.86
CA PHE A 250 -49.75 6.65 2.00
C PHE A 250 -50.29 5.30 2.48
#